data_AF-A0A9W8N1J0-F1
#
_entry.id   AF-A0A9W8N1J0-F1
#
_cell.length_a   1.000
_cell.length_b   1.000
_cell.length_c   1.000
_cell.angle_alpha   90.00
_cell.angle_beta   90.00
_cell.angle_gamma   90.00
#
_symmetry.space_group_name_H-M   'P 1'
#
loop_
_entity.id
_entity.type
_entity.pdbx_description
1 polymer ?
#
loop_
_entity_poly.entity_id
_entity_poly.type
_entity_poly.pdbx_seq_one_letter_code
_entity_poly.pdbx_strand_id
1 'polypeptide(L)'
;MEVDDDSTPFRPKSGPSPRRKRKQSPRVALDFDFGVQPPEQPLDPKPKRKAHVSFQTLRPADDDENAYFEEDSLNRNTKSYIPRNQKRARTLSPGAQKRTLHANRAARDNTKKTRWEQEKEARRERRERAFLREVLTEVPPADAHFNGNGFASTMHGIPEESNVPEEMNTPDETSISEERMEDPTSQEEEIPEDPLAASLRKMAELNADRERQREREKHLKGEEVKRRAQSEDPGREQQKQQKLAEEKRRKEEEARRRKEFEKIMLEEEIRRRRAELFERLNRERELRHEQWSSGYWSHHRAVERYKGVSAFFDKARFSGETFPLVFIDIPWPTLKDPRRNKVQDLDWDVVNAFFSYFRKNSRPQEYKDILRPQSLHLHSR
;
A
#
# COMPACT_ATOMS: atom_id res chain seq x y z
N MET A 1 7.65 38.83 -21.75
CA MET A 1 6.23 38.44 -21.58
C MET A 1 5.87 37.68 -22.85
N GLU A 2 6.24 36.42 -22.90
CA GLU A 2 5.78 35.49 -23.93
C GLU A 2 4.57 34.76 -23.35
N VAL A 3 3.47 34.80 -24.09
CA VAL A 3 2.21 34.17 -23.74
C VAL A 3 2.14 32.88 -24.55
N ASP A 4 2.41 31.76 -23.90
CA ASP A 4 2.26 30.44 -24.49
C ASP A 4 0.76 30.10 -24.60
N ASP A 5 0.21 30.29 -25.80
CA ASP A 5 -1.12 29.86 -26.20
C ASP A 5 -1.13 28.35 -26.53
N ASP A 6 -1.03 27.50 -25.50
CA ASP A 6 -1.14 26.05 -25.66
C ASP A 6 -2.58 25.57 -25.43
N SER A 7 -3.47 26.01 -26.32
CA SER A 7 -4.90 25.69 -26.30
C SER A 7 -5.17 24.33 -26.95
N THR A 8 -4.86 23.24 -26.24
CA THR A 8 -5.28 21.90 -26.65
C THR A 8 -6.75 21.63 -26.28
N PRO A 9 -7.60 21.15 -27.21
CA PRO A 9 -9.01 20.91 -26.94
C PRO A 9 -9.19 19.73 -25.97
N PHE A 10 -9.89 20.01 -24.87
CA PHE A 10 -10.24 19.06 -23.82
C PHE A 10 -11.05 17.89 -24.38
N ARG A 11 -10.43 16.72 -24.56
CA ARG A 11 -11.15 15.48 -24.88
C ARG A 11 -11.92 15.01 -23.63
N PRO A 12 -13.26 14.92 -23.65
CA PRO A 12 -14.01 14.37 -22.55
C PRO A 12 -13.65 12.89 -22.36
N LYS A 13 -13.22 12.53 -21.15
CA LYS A 13 -12.94 11.14 -20.77
C LYS A 13 -14.22 10.33 -20.93
N SER A 14 -14.16 9.28 -21.74
CA SER A 14 -15.23 8.29 -21.89
C SER A 14 -15.62 7.75 -20.51
N GLY A 15 -16.91 7.86 -20.19
CA GLY A 15 -17.46 7.46 -18.90
C GLY A 15 -17.25 5.97 -18.60
N PRO A 16 -17.33 5.58 -17.33
CA PRO A 16 -17.14 4.19 -16.91
C PRO A 16 -18.19 3.29 -17.56
N SER A 17 -17.71 2.31 -18.34
CA SER A 17 -18.54 1.28 -18.97
C SER A 17 -19.41 0.57 -17.92
N PRO A 18 -20.72 0.39 -18.17
CA PRO A 18 -21.64 -0.19 -17.20
C PRO A 18 -21.23 -1.64 -16.88
N ARG A 19 -20.82 -1.86 -15.62
CA ARG A 19 -20.54 -3.19 -15.08
C ARG A 19 -21.76 -4.09 -15.28
N ARG A 20 -21.62 -5.11 -16.14
CA ARG A 20 -22.60 -6.19 -16.31
C ARG A 20 -23.00 -6.74 -14.94
N LYS A 21 -24.27 -6.59 -14.57
CA LYS A 21 -24.84 -7.12 -13.34
C LYS A 21 -24.67 -8.64 -13.32
N ARG A 22 -23.83 -9.12 -12.40
CA ARG A 22 -23.67 -10.55 -12.09
C ARG A 22 -25.06 -11.09 -11.70
N LYS A 23 -25.60 -12.00 -12.53
CA LYS A 23 -26.83 -12.75 -12.21
C LYS A 23 -26.59 -13.50 -10.90
N GLN A 24 -27.25 -13.08 -9.83
CA GLN A 24 -27.31 -13.88 -8.61
C GLN A 24 -28.17 -15.10 -8.93
N SER A 25 -27.59 -16.30 -8.81
CA SER A 25 -28.36 -17.53 -8.85
C SER A 25 -29.33 -17.56 -7.68
N PRO A 26 -30.58 -18.05 -7.87
CA PRO A 26 -31.56 -18.12 -6.81
C PRO A 26 -31.05 -19.07 -5.72
N ARG A 27 -30.74 -18.50 -4.56
CA ARG A 27 -30.55 -19.28 -3.33
C ARG A 27 -31.93 -19.72 -2.85
N VAL A 28 -32.31 -20.94 -3.24
CA VAL A 28 -33.39 -21.67 -2.55
C VAL A 28 -32.87 -21.97 -1.15
N ALA A 29 -33.61 -21.55 -0.12
CA ALA A 29 -33.35 -21.95 1.25
C ALA A 29 -33.58 -23.47 1.33
N LEU A 30 -32.49 -24.23 1.39
CA LEU A 30 -32.55 -25.64 1.74
C LEU A 30 -32.70 -25.69 3.25
N ASP A 31 -33.93 -25.87 3.73
CA ASP A 31 -34.19 -26.21 5.13
C ASP A 31 -33.58 -27.60 5.38
N PHE A 32 -32.44 -27.60 6.06
CA PHE A 32 -31.72 -28.82 6.42
C PHE A 32 -32.31 -29.35 7.74
N ASP A 33 -33.32 -30.20 7.60
CA ASP A 33 -33.97 -30.85 8.74
C ASP A 33 -33.07 -31.97 9.27
N PHE A 34 -32.50 -31.78 10.47
CA PHE A 34 -31.56 -32.73 11.11
C PHE A 34 -32.26 -33.96 11.71
N GLY A 35 -33.59 -34.07 11.60
CA GLY A 35 -34.39 -35.11 12.27
C GLY A 35 -34.60 -36.40 11.49
N VAL A 36 -34.21 -36.49 10.21
CA VAL A 36 -34.51 -37.66 9.37
C VAL A 36 -33.23 -38.44 9.08
N GLN A 37 -33.08 -39.62 9.69
CA GLN A 37 -32.07 -40.58 9.27
C GLN A 37 -32.39 -41.04 7.84
N PRO A 38 -31.48 -40.83 6.87
CA PRO A 38 -31.71 -41.30 5.51
C PRO A 38 -31.60 -42.84 5.46
N PRO A 39 -32.45 -43.52 4.69
CA PRO A 39 -32.33 -44.96 4.50
C PRO A 39 -31.00 -45.27 3.80
N GLU A 40 -30.23 -46.20 4.37
CA GLU A 40 -29.01 -46.73 3.76
C GLU A 40 -29.35 -47.34 2.39
N GLN A 41 -28.85 -46.71 1.33
CA GLN A 41 -28.79 -47.33 0.01
C GLN A 41 -27.34 -47.54 -0.41
N PRO A 42 -27.00 -48.72 -0.97
CA PRO A 42 -25.66 -49.02 -1.44
C PRO A 42 -25.32 -48.13 -2.66
N LEU A 43 -24.28 -47.32 -2.53
CA LEU A 43 -23.80 -46.42 -3.58
C LEU A 43 -22.76 -47.13 -4.46
N ASP A 44 -23.13 -47.35 -5.72
CA ASP A 44 -22.17 -47.67 -6.77
C ASP A 44 -21.19 -46.51 -7.03
N PRO A 45 -19.90 -46.78 -7.34
CA PRO A 45 -18.88 -45.76 -7.53
C PRO A 45 -19.10 -44.98 -8.82
N LYS A 46 -19.68 -43.77 -8.73
CA LYS A 46 -19.79 -42.85 -9.87
C LYS A 46 -18.42 -42.27 -10.25
N PRO A 47 -18.03 -42.25 -11.54
CA PRO A 47 -16.77 -41.70 -12.00
C PRO A 47 -16.73 -40.18 -11.79
N LYS A 48 -15.61 -39.70 -11.20
CA LYS A 48 -15.33 -38.29 -10.91
C LYS A 48 -15.33 -37.47 -12.21
N ARG A 49 -16.36 -36.63 -12.39
CA ARG A 49 -16.40 -35.63 -13.47
C ARG A 49 -15.26 -34.63 -13.28
N LYS A 50 -14.34 -34.57 -14.26
CA LYS A 50 -13.30 -33.54 -14.34
C LYS A 50 -13.98 -32.18 -14.45
N ALA A 51 -13.62 -31.26 -13.56
CA ALA A 51 -14.13 -29.90 -13.58
C ALA A 51 -13.62 -29.19 -14.84
N HIS A 52 -14.48 -29.02 -15.84
CA HIS A 52 -14.21 -28.15 -16.97
C HIS A 52 -14.17 -26.71 -16.46
N VAL A 53 -12.97 -26.12 -16.46
CA VAL A 53 -12.75 -24.71 -16.12
C VAL A 53 -13.32 -23.88 -17.25
N SER A 54 -14.51 -23.33 -17.05
CA SER A 54 -15.29 -22.54 -18.02
C SER A 54 -14.70 -21.15 -18.34
N PHE A 55 -13.41 -20.93 -18.10
CA PHE A 55 -12.70 -19.67 -18.40
C PHE A 55 -11.78 -19.76 -19.63
N GLN A 56 -11.69 -20.92 -20.30
CA GLN A 56 -10.87 -21.07 -21.51
C GLN A 56 -11.51 -20.48 -22.79
N THR A 57 -12.78 -20.10 -22.77
CA THR A 57 -13.50 -19.66 -23.99
C THR A 57 -13.61 -18.14 -24.16
N LEU A 58 -12.90 -17.34 -23.36
CA LEU A 58 -12.91 -15.87 -23.47
C LEU A 58 -11.59 -15.25 -23.94
N ARG A 59 -10.61 -16.06 -24.35
CA ARG A 59 -9.43 -15.54 -25.05
C ARG A 59 -9.64 -15.69 -26.57
N PRO A 60 -9.49 -14.61 -27.35
CA PRO A 60 -9.46 -14.73 -28.81
C PRO A 60 -8.31 -15.67 -29.21
N ALA A 61 -8.57 -16.50 -30.21
CA ALA A 61 -7.74 -17.65 -30.57
C ALA A 61 -6.47 -17.28 -31.37
N ASP A 62 -6.17 -16.00 -31.54
CA ASP A 62 -5.20 -15.55 -32.53
C ASP A 62 -3.95 -14.94 -31.83
N ASP A 63 -2.91 -15.78 -31.79
CA ASP A 63 -1.58 -15.52 -32.37
C ASP A 63 -0.31 -15.13 -31.58
N ASP A 64 -0.28 -14.82 -30.27
CA ASP A 64 1.03 -14.39 -29.68
C ASP A 64 1.44 -14.96 -28.30
N GLU A 65 0.67 -15.84 -27.66
CA GLU A 65 1.01 -16.33 -26.29
C GLU A 65 1.62 -17.74 -26.20
N ASN A 66 1.81 -18.47 -27.32
CA ASN A 66 2.35 -19.83 -27.28
C ASN A 66 3.88 -19.93 -27.26
N ALA A 67 4.62 -18.93 -27.75
CA ALA A 67 6.09 -19.00 -27.75
C ALA A 67 6.69 -19.08 -26.33
N TYR A 68 6.07 -18.38 -25.38
CA TYR A 68 6.53 -18.39 -23.99
C TYR A 68 6.22 -19.72 -23.27
N PHE A 69 5.17 -20.42 -23.68
CA PHE A 69 4.81 -21.71 -23.08
C PHE A 69 5.58 -22.89 -23.68
N GLU A 70 6.01 -22.80 -24.94
CA GLU A 70 6.82 -23.85 -25.58
C GLU A 70 8.23 -23.92 -24.97
N GLU A 71 8.88 -22.78 -24.68
CA GLU A 71 10.18 -22.74 -24.01
C GLU A 71 10.12 -23.26 -22.55
N ASP A 72 9.07 -22.93 -21.78
CA ASP A 72 8.90 -23.43 -20.40
C ASP A 72 8.52 -24.93 -20.36
N SER A 73 7.94 -25.46 -21.45
CA SER A 73 7.59 -26.89 -21.55
C SER A 73 8.81 -27.79 -21.81
N LEU A 74 9.82 -27.28 -22.50
CA LEU A 74 11.08 -28.00 -22.77
C LEU A 74 12.01 -28.00 -21.55
N ASN A 75 11.99 -26.95 -20.73
CA ASN A 75 12.77 -26.89 -19.49
C ASN A 75 12.11 -27.59 -18.30
N ARG A 76 10.83 -27.97 -18.40
CA ARG A 76 10.21 -28.90 -17.45
C ARG A 76 10.55 -30.33 -17.82
N ASN A 77 11.69 -30.80 -17.33
CA ASN A 77 12.09 -32.20 -17.32
C ASN A 77 11.10 -33.03 -16.46
N THR A 78 9.92 -33.31 -17.01
CA THR A 78 8.85 -34.08 -16.37
C THR A 78 9.16 -35.59 -16.33
N LYS A 79 10.23 -36.04 -16.99
CA LYS A 79 10.64 -37.46 -17.03
C LYS A 79 11.40 -37.92 -15.79
N SER A 80 11.88 -37.00 -14.95
CA SER A 80 12.59 -37.31 -13.70
C SER A 80 11.93 -36.68 -12.47
N TYR A 81 10.61 -36.44 -12.51
CA TYR A 81 9.86 -36.13 -11.28
C TYR A 81 9.76 -37.39 -10.42
N ILE A 82 10.82 -37.65 -9.64
CA ILE A 82 10.78 -38.59 -8.52
C ILE A 82 9.93 -37.88 -7.47
N PRO A 83 8.72 -38.36 -7.14
CA PRO A 83 7.94 -37.80 -6.06
C PRO A 83 8.78 -37.96 -4.78
N ARG A 84 9.42 -36.88 -4.34
CA ARG A 84 10.02 -36.85 -3.00
C ARG A 84 8.85 -37.09 -2.06
N ASN A 85 8.83 -38.27 -1.43
CA ASN A 85 7.96 -38.59 -0.30
C ASN A 85 8.35 -37.66 0.87
N GLN A 86 8.05 -36.37 0.74
CA GLN A 86 8.10 -35.44 1.84
C GLN A 86 7.01 -35.88 2.79
N LYS A 87 7.43 -36.60 3.84
CA LYS A 87 6.60 -36.95 4.99
C LYS A 87 5.75 -35.73 5.31
N ARG A 88 4.42 -35.91 5.27
CA ARG A 88 3.38 -34.90 5.52
C ARG A 88 3.96 -33.73 6.29
N ALA A 89 4.27 -32.64 5.57
CA ALA A 89 4.91 -31.46 6.14
C ALA A 89 4.16 -31.16 7.43
N ARG A 90 4.86 -31.30 8.57
CA ARG A 90 4.32 -30.98 9.89
C ARG A 90 3.60 -29.67 9.72
N THR A 91 2.30 -29.68 9.96
CA THR A 91 1.41 -28.56 9.68
C THR A 91 1.98 -27.33 10.35
N LEU A 92 2.65 -26.48 9.56
CA LEU A 92 3.12 -25.18 10.04
C LEU A 92 1.89 -24.50 10.64
N SER A 93 2.04 -24.03 11.87
CA SER A 93 0.92 -23.43 12.58
C SER A 93 0.29 -22.33 11.69
N PRO A 94 -1.03 -22.13 11.74
CA PRO A 94 -1.69 -21.11 10.93
C PRO A 94 -1.05 -19.72 11.05
N GLY A 95 -0.40 -19.42 12.18
CA GLY A 95 0.40 -18.21 12.38
C GLY A 95 1.68 -18.16 11.55
N ALA A 96 2.43 -19.26 11.44
CA ALA A 96 3.63 -19.34 10.62
C ALA A 96 3.31 -19.16 9.12
N GLN A 97 2.21 -19.75 8.64
CA GLN A 97 1.75 -19.57 7.26
C GLN A 97 1.34 -18.11 6.97
N LYS A 98 0.69 -17.43 7.92
CA LYS A 98 0.38 -16.01 7.77
C LYS A 98 1.65 -15.16 7.72
N ARG A 99 2.65 -15.43 8.57
CA ARG A 99 3.94 -14.70 8.57
C ARG A 99 4.69 -14.86 7.25
N THR A 100 4.76 -16.08 6.68
CA THR A 100 5.42 -16.31 5.39
C THR A 100 4.67 -15.61 4.25
N LEU A 101 3.33 -15.64 4.24
CA LEU A 101 2.53 -14.91 3.25
C LEU A 101 2.73 -13.39 3.34
N HIS A 102 2.80 -12.84 4.55
CA HIS A 102 3.08 -11.41 4.76
C HIS A 102 4.51 -11.05 4.34
N ALA A 103 5.51 -11.87 4.67
CA ALA A 103 6.89 -11.68 4.22
C ALA A 103 6.99 -11.69 2.69
N ASN A 104 6.33 -12.65 2.04
CA ASN A 104 6.29 -12.73 0.57
C ASN A 104 5.58 -11.53 -0.07
N ARG A 105 4.53 -11.00 0.56
CA ARG A 105 3.85 -9.80 0.09
C ARG A 105 4.75 -8.56 0.22
N ALA A 106 5.41 -8.40 1.36
CA ALA A 106 6.37 -7.31 1.58
C ALA A 106 7.54 -7.37 0.60
N ALA A 107 8.08 -8.56 0.32
CA ALA A 107 9.13 -8.73 -0.68
C ALA A 107 8.68 -8.29 -2.08
N ARG A 108 7.46 -8.67 -2.50
CA ARG A 108 6.90 -8.24 -3.79
C ARG A 108 6.64 -6.75 -3.88
N ASP A 109 6.22 -6.13 -2.78
CA ASP A 109 5.98 -4.70 -2.74
C ASP A 109 7.32 -3.93 -2.78
N ASN A 110 8.36 -4.44 -2.12
CA ASN A 110 9.72 -3.90 -2.21
C ASN A 110 10.29 -4.01 -3.63
N THR A 111 10.15 -5.15 -4.32
CA THR A 111 10.66 -5.29 -5.70
C THR A 111 9.92 -4.39 -6.70
N LYS A 112 8.62 -4.15 -6.50
CA LYS A 112 7.88 -3.16 -7.30
C LYS A 112 8.39 -1.74 -7.06
N LYS A 113 8.66 -1.41 -5.80
CA LYS A 113 9.17 -0.08 -5.43
C LYS A 113 10.56 0.16 -6.01
N THR A 114 11.48 -0.81 -5.93
CA THR A 114 12.81 -0.69 -6.52
C THR A 114 12.76 -0.56 -8.04
N ARG A 115 11.89 -1.34 -8.72
CA ARG A 115 11.68 -1.22 -10.16
C ARG A 115 11.17 0.16 -10.57
N TRP A 116 10.24 0.72 -9.80
CA TRP A 116 9.70 2.07 -10.03
C TRP A 116 10.75 3.17 -9.80
N GLU A 117 11.60 3.02 -8.78
CA GLU A 117 12.71 3.94 -8.50
C GLU A 117 13.75 3.91 -9.61
N GLN A 118 14.14 2.72 -10.08
CA GLN A 118 15.06 2.54 -11.22
C GLN A 118 14.49 3.16 -12.51
N GLU A 119 13.20 2.94 -12.80
CA GLU A 119 12.56 3.54 -13.98
C GLU A 119 12.53 5.08 -13.88
N LYS A 120 12.25 5.61 -12.69
CA LYS A 120 12.24 7.06 -12.44
C LYS A 120 13.65 7.66 -12.59
N GLU A 121 14.67 6.97 -12.12
CA GLU A 121 16.08 7.36 -12.25
C GLU A 121 16.53 7.32 -13.72
N ALA A 122 16.25 6.24 -14.45
CA ALA A 122 16.52 6.15 -15.88
C ALA A 122 15.83 7.27 -16.68
N ARG A 123 14.60 7.67 -16.29
CA ARG A 123 13.90 8.81 -16.91
C ARG A 123 14.50 10.16 -16.54
N ARG A 124 15.16 10.27 -15.38
CA ARG A 124 15.93 11.47 -15.00
C ARG A 124 17.23 11.52 -15.81
N GLU A 125 18.00 10.44 -15.85
CA GLU A 125 19.25 10.35 -16.62
C GLU A 125 19.03 10.61 -18.11
N ARG A 126 17.94 10.09 -18.71
CA ARG A 126 17.60 10.41 -20.11
C ARG A 126 17.36 11.90 -20.32
N ARG A 127 16.71 12.58 -19.38
CA ARG A 127 16.48 14.03 -19.45
C ARG A 127 17.78 14.80 -19.25
N GLU A 128 18.61 14.40 -18.30
CA GLU A 128 19.92 15.00 -18.06
C GLU A 128 20.86 14.82 -19.26
N ARG A 129 20.90 13.64 -19.88
CA ARG A 129 21.66 13.41 -21.12
C ARG A 129 21.14 14.23 -22.29
N ALA A 130 19.82 14.32 -22.46
CA ALA A 130 19.23 15.15 -23.51
C ALA A 130 19.59 16.62 -23.31
N PHE A 131 19.47 17.10 -22.07
CA PHE A 131 19.84 18.46 -21.69
C PHE A 131 21.34 18.74 -21.91
N LEU A 132 22.24 17.85 -21.47
CA LEU A 132 23.67 18.02 -21.71
C LEU A 132 24.01 18.02 -23.20
N ARG A 133 23.32 17.21 -24.01
CA ARG A 133 23.49 17.21 -25.47
C ARG A 133 23.05 18.54 -26.07
N GLU A 134 21.90 19.07 -25.65
CA GLU A 134 21.37 20.37 -26.09
C GLU A 134 22.33 21.51 -25.74
N VAL A 135 22.78 21.56 -24.48
CA VAL A 135 23.76 22.56 -24.01
C VAL A 135 25.08 22.47 -24.80
N LEU A 136 25.58 21.26 -25.07
CA LEU A 136 26.83 21.09 -25.84
C LEU A 136 26.67 21.40 -27.33
N THR A 137 25.47 21.27 -27.91
CA THR A 137 25.22 21.68 -29.29
C THR A 137 25.13 23.19 -29.46
N GLU A 138 24.74 23.93 -28.41
CA GLU A 138 24.67 25.39 -28.44
C GLU A 138 26.00 26.09 -28.17
N VAL A 139 27.01 25.38 -27.64
CA VAL A 139 28.37 25.93 -27.55
C VAL A 139 28.93 25.99 -28.97
N PRO A 140 29.15 27.20 -29.53
CA PRO A 140 29.73 27.33 -30.86
C PRO A 140 31.05 26.55 -30.87
N PRO A 141 31.30 25.68 -31.86
CA PRO A 141 32.61 25.10 -32.01
C PRO A 141 33.58 26.27 -32.03
N ALA A 142 34.51 26.33 -31.08
CA ALA A 142 35.49 27.40 -31.02
C ALA A 142 36.15 27.44 -32.39
N ASP A 143 35.86 28.49 -33.18
CA ASP A 143 36.32 28.61 -34.54
C ASP A 143 37.83 28.39 -34.54
N ALA A 144 38.25 27.26 -35.11
CA ALA A 144 39.65 26.85 -35.23
C ALA A 144 40.39 27.68 -36.28
N HIS A 145 40.12 28.98 -36.31
CA HIS A 145 40.87 30.00 -37.02
C HIS A 145 41.91 30.65 -36.10
N PHE A 146 42.62 29.84 -35.30
CA PHE A 146 43.88 30.28 -34.70
C PHE A 146 45.02 29.93 -35.65
N ASN A 147 45.07 30.66 -36.77
CA ASN A 147 46.13 30.55 -37.74
C ASN A 147 47.36 31.32 -37.23
N GLY A 148 48.27 30.59 -36.59
CA GLY A 148 49.71 30.93 -36.46
C GLY A 148 50.10 31.97 -35.40
N ASN A 149 50.88 31.58 -34.40
CA ASN A 149 52.35 31.62 -34.49
C ASN A 149 52.99 31.26 -33.13
N GLY A 150 53.80 30.20 -33.11
CA GLY A 150 54.93 30.00 -32.20
C GLY A 150 54.67 29.95 -30.69
N PHE A 151 54.39 28.76 -30.14
CA PHE A 151 55.00 28.39 -28.86
C PHE A 151 55.17 26.87 -28.77
N ALA A 152 56.31 26.41 -29.28
CA ALA A 152 56.87 25.15 -28.88
C ALA A 152 57.23 25.24 -27.40
N SER A 153 56.43 24.62 -26.52
CA SER A 153 56.89 24.31 -25.17
C SER A 153 56.06 23.17 -24.58
N THR A 154 56.56 21.95 -24.78
CA THR A 154 56.92 21.06 -23.67
C THR A 154 56.02 21.11 -22.42
N MET A 155 54.93 20.37 -22.41
CA MET A 155 54.41 19.72 -21.20
C MET A 155 53.81 18.37 -21.62
N HIS A 156 54.61 17.31 -21.58
CA HIS A 156 54.58 16.33 -20.48
C HIS A 156 53.19 15.72 -20.24
N GLY A 157 52.97 14.59 -20.94
CA GLY A 157 52.32 13.38 -20.46
C GLY A 157 51.26 13.53 -19.37
N ILE A 158 50.01 13.56 -19.81
CA ILE A 158 48.90 13.04 -19.03
C ILE A 158 48.72 11.60 -19.54
N PRO A 159 49.04 10.58 -18.73
CA PRO A 159 48.92 9.20 -19.16
C PRO A 159 47.46 8.89 -19.45
N GLU A 160 47.26 8.28 -20.61
CA GLU A 160 46.04 7.66 -21.09
C GLU A 160 45.61 6.56 -20.10
N GLU A 161 44.84 6.93 -19.07
CA GLU A 161 44.24 5.96 -18.17
C GLU A 161 43.12 5.22 -18.89
N SER A 162 43.52 4.09 -19.47
CA SER A 162 42.95 2.79 -19.15
C SER A 162 41.41 2.77 -19.08
N ASN A 163 40.83 2.41 -20.21
CA ASN A 163 39.55 1.74 -20.36
C ASN A 163 39.50 0.50 -19.43
N VAL A 164 39.08 0.68 -18.17
CA VAL A 164 38.84 -0.42 -17.24
C VAL A 164 37.51 -1.05 -17.65
N PRO A 165 37.47 -2.33 -18.06
CA PRO A 165 36.22 -3.02 -18.28
C PRO A 165 35.50 -3.11 -16.94
N GLU A 166 34.29 -2.57 -16.90
CA GLU A 166 33.37 -2.68 -15.77
C GLU A 166 32.95 -4.15 -15.66
N GLU A 167 33.79 -4.95 -14.98
CA GLU A 167 33.52 -6.33 -14.64
C GLU A 167 32.27 -6.38 -13.76
N MET A 168 31.27 -7.08 -14.29
CA MET A 168 30.09 -7.56 -13.59
C MET A 168 30.49 -8.28 -12.31
N ASN A 169 30.36 -7.62 -11.17
CA ASN A 169 30.22 -8.29 -9.89
C ASN A 169 28.78 -8.81 -9.76
N THR A 170 28.50 -9.95 -10.40
CA THR A 170 27.45 -10.85 -9.96
C THR A 170 27.96 -11.60 -8.73
N PRO A 171 27.38 -11.45 -7.53
CA PRO A 171 27.70 -12.35 -6.43
C PRO A 171 27.19 -13.74 -6.79
N ASP A 172 28.17 -14.58 -7.10
CA ASP A 172 28.14 -16.00 -7.31
C ASP A 172 27.40 -16.74 -6.19
N GLU A 173 26.61 -17.72 -6.61
CA GLU A 173 25.84 -18.64 -5.79
C GLU A 173 26.81 -19.48 -4.94
N THR A 174 27.01 -19.09 -3.69
CA THR A 174 27.55 -20.02 -2.70
C THR A 174 26.45 -21.02 -2.34
N SER A 175 26.47 -22.10 -3.12
CA SER A 175 25.89 -23.41 -2.81
C SER A 175 26.35 -23.83 -1.41
N ILE A 176 25.50 -23.58 -0.42
CA ILE A 176 25.62 -24.18 0.91
C ILE A 176 25.20 -25.64 0.75
N SER A 177 26.21 -26.49 0.59
CA SER A 177 26.12 -27.93 0.76
C SER A 177 25.66 -28.24 2.18
N GLU A 178 24.39 -28.64 2.25
CA GLU A 178 23.70 -29.14 3.43
C GLU A 178 24.27 -30.54 3.75
N GLU A 179 25.46 -30.58 4.37
CA GLU A 179 26.00 -31.79 4.95
C GLU A 179 25.24 -32.12 6.23
N ARG A 180 24.26 -32.98 6.03
CA ARG A 180 23.56 -33.79 7.01
C ARG A 180 24.56 -34.56 7.87
N MET A 181 24.86 -34.05 9.07
CA MET A 181 25.42 -34.85 10.14
C MET A 181 24.33 -35.30 11.10
N GLU A 182 24.40 -36.60 11.37
CA GLU A 182 23.50 -37.39 12.18
C GLU A 182 23.70 -37.07 13.66
N ASP A 183 22.59 -37.21 14.38
CA ASP A 183 22.41 -37.05 15.81
C ASP A 183 22.92 -38.31 16.53
N PRO A 184 23.99 -38.26 17.36
CA PRO A 184 24.26 -39.28 18.35
C PRO A 184 23.81 -38.77 19.72
N THR A 185 22.66 -39.29 20.13
CA THR A 185 22.39 -39.79 21.49
C THR A 185 23.47 -39.53 22.54
N SER A 186 23.14 -38.63 23.46
CA SER A 186 23.16 -38.84 24.92
C SER A 186 24.22 -39.80 25.47
N GLN A 187 25.44 -39.30 25.71
CA GLN A 187 26.25 -39.74 26.84
C GLN A 187 26.88 -38.52 27.52
N GLU A 188 26.47 -38.31 28.77
CA GLU A 188 27.08 -37.42 29.76
C GLU A 188 28.53 -37.90 30.03
N GLU A 189 29.50 -37.27 29.37
CA GLU A 189 30.90 -37.29 29.79
C GLU A 189 31.32 -35.86 30.11
N GLU A 190 31.74 -35.64 31.37
CA GLU A 190 32.39 -34.42 31.85
C GLU A 190 33.63 -34.12 30.98
N ILE A 191 33.47 -33.24 30.00
CA ILE A 191 34.59 -32.66 29.26
C ILE A 191 35.31 -31.71 30.23
N PRO A 192 36.62 -31.87 30.47
CA PRO A 192 37.38 -31.01 31.38
C PRO A 192 37.25 -29.54 30.97
N GLU A 193 36.80 -28.66 31.86
CA GLU A 193 36.49 -27.24 31.59
C GLU A 193 37.72 -26.36 31.27
N ASP A 194 38.93 -26.92 31.34
CA ASP A 194 40.18 -26.17 31.29
C ASP A 194 40.61 -25.60 29.91
N PRO A 195 40.32 -26.20 28.73
CA PRO A 195 40.80 -25.66 27.45
C PRO A 195 39.96 -24.47 26.95
N LEU A 196 38.67 -24.41 27.30
CA LEU A 196 37.79 -23.30 26.94
C LEU A 196 38.08 -22.06 27.79
N ALA A 197 38.36 -22.25 29.09
CA ALA A 197 38.79 -21.17 29.98
C ALA A 197 40.13 -20.55 29.54
N ALA A 198 41.08 -21.36 29.04
CA ALA A 198 42.33 -20.87 28.49
C ALA A 198 42.15 -20.06 27.18
N SER A 199 41.22 -20.48 26.32
CA SER A 199 40.88 -19.75 25.08
C SER A 199 40.23 -18.39 25.34
N LEU A 200 39.32 -18.32 26.32
CA LEU A 200 38.68 -17.07 26.72
C LEU A 200 39.66 -16.07 27.34
N ARG A 201 40.63 -16.54 28.15
CA ARG A 201 41.73 -15.70 28.66
C ARG A 201 42.60 -15.14 27.54
N LYS A 202 42.91 -15.96 26.53
CA LYS A 202 43.72 -15.55 25.37
C LYS A 202 42.99 -14.54 24.46
N MET A 203 41.67 -14.66 24.31
CA MET A 203 40.84 -13.69 23.59
C MET A 203 40.71 -12.35 24.33
N ALA A 204 40.64 -12.38 25.66
CA ALA A 204 40.63 -11.17 26.48
C ALA A 204 41.97 -10.42 26.38
N GLU A 205 43.09 -11.14 26.38
CA GLU A 205 44.43 -10.56 26.20
C GLU A 205 44.61 -9.92 24.81
N LEU A 206 44.18 -10.60 23.74
CA LEU A 206 44.23 -10.05 22.38
C LEU A 206 43.32 -8.82 22.18
N ASN A 207 42.16 -8.78 22.84
CA ASN A 207 41.29 -7.61 22.79
C ASN A 207 41.88 -6.41 23.56
N ALA A 208 42.51 -6.66 24.72
CA ALA A 208 43.22 -5.63 25.46
C ALA A 208 44.41 -5.06 24.66
N ASP A 209 45.12 -5.90 23.91
CA ASP A 209 46.23 -5.46 23.06
C ASP A 209 45.73 -4.67 21.82
N ARG A 210 44.62 -5.09 21.20
CA ARG A 210 43.94 -4.32 20.15
C ARG A 210 43.49 -2.94 20.62
N GLU A 211 43.02 -2.84 21.86
CA GLU A 211 42.58 -1.56 22.41
C GLU A 211 43.77 -0.62 22.67
N ARG A 212 44.88 -1.14 23.24
CA ARG A 212 46.14 -0.38 23.33
C ARG A 212 46.67 0.04 21.97
N GLN A 213 46.54 -0.79 20.94
CA GLN A 213 46.96 -0.46 19.58
C GLN A 213 46.08 0.65 18.98
N ARG A 214 44.76 0.59 19.18
CA ARG A 214 43.82 1.67 18.79
C ARG A 214 44.11 2.98 19.51
N GLU A 215 44.45 2.93 20.79
CA GLU A 215 44.83 4.14 21.54
C GLU A 215 46.14 4.74 21.03
N ARG A 216 47.16 3.93 20.72
CA ARG A 216 48.41 4.38 20.11
C ARG A 216 48.18 4.99 18.72
N GLU A 217 47.36 4.35 17.88
CA GLU A 217 46.99 4.89 16.57
C GLU A 217 46.19 6.19 16.68
N LYS A 218 45.29 6.28 17.65
CA LYS A 218 44.51 7.50 17.93
C LYS A 218 45.40 8.63 18.43
N HIS A 219 46.41 8.32 19.25
CA HIS A 219 47.40 9.29 19.72
C HIS A 219 48.30 9.78 18.57
N LEU A 220 48.85 8.87 17.77
CA LEU A 220 49.68 9.19 16.61
C LEU A 220 48.92 10.01 15.56
N LYS A 221 47.69 9.62 15.23
CA LYS A 221 46.83 10.43 14.34
C LYS A 221 46.50 11.78 14.95
N GLY A 222 46.26 11.86 16.25
CA GLY A 222 45.99 13.12 16.94
C GLY A 222 47.18 14.09 16.91
N GLU A 223 48.40 13.60 17.13
CA GLU A 223 49.62 14.41 17.04
C GLU A 223 49.98 14.80 15.60
N GLU A 224 49.78 13.90 14.64
CA GLU A 224 50.01 14.21 13.22
C GLU A 224 49.01 15.26 12.70
N VAL A 225 47.75 15.19 13.13
CA VAL A 225 46.74 16.22 12.84
C VAL A 225 47.10 17.55 13.50
N LYS A 226 47.62 17.54 14.74
CA LYS A 226 48.10 18.77 15.41
C LYS A 226 49.32 19.38 14.73
N ARG A 227 50.31 18.58 14.30
CA ARG A 227 51.47 19.07 13.54
C ARG A 227 51.06 19.64 12.19
N ARG A 228 50.11 19.00 11.48
CA ARG A 228 49.59 19.54 10.22
C ARG A 228 48.78 20.83 10.44
N ALA A 229 47.96 20.91 11.49
CA ALA A 229 47.21 22.12 11.83
C ALA A 229 48.12 23.31 12.18
N GLN A 230 49.24 23.08 12.85
CA GLN A 230 50.22 24.15 13.15
C GLN A 230 50.98 24.64 11.89
N SER A 231 50.96 23.88 10.80
CA SER A 231 51.61 24.24 9.52
C SER A 231 50.64 24.73 8.44
N GLU A 232 49.32 24.62 8.64
CA GLU A 232 48.32 25.11 7.68
C GLU A 232 48.05 26.60 7.92
N ASP A 233 48.16 27.40 6.86
CA ASP A 233 47.84 28.84 6.84
C ASP A 233 46.50 29.15 7.56
N PRO A 234 46.42 30.21 8.38
CA PRO A 234 45.18 30.59 9.09
C PRO A 234 43.98 30.85 8.16
N GLY A 235 44.22 31.12 6.87
CA GLY A 235 43.16 31.22 5.85
C GLY A 235 42.46 29.89 5.52
N ARG A 236 43.15 28.75 5.71
CA ARG A 236 42.63 27.41 5.40
C ARG A 236 41.66 26.91 6.47
N GLU A 237 41.91 27.27 7.73
CA GLU A 237 41.01 26.98 8.85
C GLU A 237 39.70 27.76 8.73
N GLN A 238 39.78 29.05 8.38
CA GLN A 238 38.58 29.88 8.14
C GLN A 238 37.73 29.32 6.99
N GLN A 239 38.35 28.89 5.88
CA GLN A 239 37.63 28.22 4.79
C GLN A 239 37.00 26.89 5.20
N LYS A 240 37.70 26.06 6.00
CA LYS A 240 37.11 24.81 6.53
C LYS A 240 35.91 25.10 7.44
N GLN A 241 36.00 26.09 8.31
CA GLN A 241 34.89 26.47 9.18
C GLN A 241 33.69 27.02 8.39
N GLN A 242 33.92 27.84 7.36
CA GLN A 242 32.85 28.31 6.48
C GLN A 242 32.18 27.17 5.73
N LYS A 243 32.95 26.22 5.17
CA LYS A 243 32.41 25.02 4.50
C LYS A 243 31.59 24.13 5.44
N LEU A 244 32.08 23.91 6.66
CA LEU A 244 31.34 23.13 7.67
C LEU A 244 30.05 23.83 8.11
N ALA A 245 30.07 25.16 8.28
CA ALA A 245 28.88 25.93 8.61
C ALA A 245 27.85 25.91 7.48
N GLU A 246 28.29 26.04 6.23
CA GLU A 246 27.43 25.96 5.04
C GLU A 246 26.84 24.56 4.86
N GLU A 247 27.65 23.50 5.02
CA GLU A 247 27.18 22.12 4.94
C GLU A 247 26.18 21.80 6.05
N LYS A 248 26.42 22.28 7.28
CA LYS A 248 25.48 22.16 8.39
C LYS A 248 24.17 22.87 8.10
N ARG A 249 24.23 24.10 7.55
CA ARG A 249 23.04 24.86 7.13
C ARG A 249 22.26 24.13 6.03
N ARG A 250 22.95 23.54 5.05
CA ARG A 250 22.35 22.75 3.97
C ARG A 250 21.65 21.48 4.50
N LYS A 251 22.29 20.75 5.42
CA LYS A 251 21.71 19.56 6.06
C LYS A 251 20.49 19.91 6.91
N GLU A 252 20.53 21.02 7.63
CA GLU A 252 19.39 21.49 8.42
C GLU A 252 18.21 21.91 7.55
N GLU A 253 18.45 22.62 6.45
CA GLU A 253 17.42 23.00 5.50
C GLU A 253 16.79 21.76 4.84
N GLU A 254 17.59 20.77 4.45
CA GLU A 254 17.07 19.52 3.89
C GLU A 254 16.25 18.72 4.91
N ALA A 255 16.71 18.65 6.16
CA ALA A 255 15.97 18.02 7.25
C ALA A 255 14.64 18.73 7.52
N ARG A 256 14.62 20.07 7.44
CA ARG A 256 13.39 20.87 7.57
C ARG A 256 12.43 20.60 6.41
N ARG A 257 12.90 20.59 5.17
CA ARG A 257 12.10 20.26 3.98
C ARG A 257 11.51 18.84 4.08
N ARG A 258 12.28 17.87 4.58
CA ARG A 258 11.79 16.49 4.80
C ARG A 258 10.67 16.46 5.84
N LYS A 259 10.80 17.17 6.96
CA LYS A 259 9.75 17.25 7.99
C LYS A 259 8.49 17.95 7.49
N GLU A 260 8.64 19.03 6.74
CA GLU A 260 7.50 19.74 6.13
C GLU A 260 6.76 18.84 5.13
N PHE A 261 7.50 18.11 4.29
CA PHE A 261 6.92 17.14 3.37
C PHE A 261 6.19 15.99 4.09
N GLU A 262 6.78 15.43 5.14
CA GLU A 262 6.13 14.40 5.96
C GLU A 262 4.84 14.90 6.61
N LYS A 263 4.84 16.14 7.12
CA LYS A 263 3.66 16.75 7.71
C LYS A 263 2.54 16.92 6.69
N ILE A 264 2.87 17.42 5.49
CA ILE A 264 1.90 17.56 4.39
C ILE A 264 1.32 16.20 4.00
N MET A 265 2.17 15.17 3.86
CA MET A 265 1.74 13.81 3.53
C MET A 265 0.80 13.23 4.60
N LEU A 266 1.08 13.45 5.88
CA LEU A 266 0.25 12.98 6.98
C LEU A 266 -1.10 13.70 7.02
N GLU A 267 -1.11 15.02 6.83
CA GLU A 267 -2.34 15.81 6.74
C GLU A 267 -3.21 15.38 5.54
N GLU A 268 -2.60 15.13 4.38
CA GLU A 268 -3.29 14.62 3.20
C GLU A 268 -3.87 13.23 3.44
N GLU A 269 -3.13 12.34 4.11
CA GLU A 269 -3.63 11.00 4.45
C GLU A 269 -4.82 11.07 5.43
N ILE A 270 -4.76 11.92 6.46
CA ILE A 270 -5.89 12.15 7.37
C ILE A 270 -7.10 12.69 6.60
N ARG A 271 -6.88 13.69 5.73
CA ARG A 271 -7.95 14.26 4.89
C ARG A 271 -8.57 13.21 3.98
N ARG A 272 -7.76 12.35 3.36
CA ARG A 272 -8.21 11.26 2.49
C ARG A 272 -9.03 10.23 3.26
N ARG A 273 -8.56 9.78 4.43
CA ARG A 273 -9.29 8.84 5.29
C ARG A 273 -10.63 9.42 5.74
N ARG A 274 -10.66 10.71 6.10
CA ARG A 274 -11.91 11.41 6.46
C ARG A 274 -12.88 11.48 5.28
N ALA A 275 -12.40 11.80 4.09
CA ALA A 275 -13.21 11.84 2.89
C ALA A 275 -13.79 10.46 2.51
N GLU A 276 -12.99 9.40 2.60
CA GLU A 276 -13.43 8.03 2.32
C GLU A 276 -14.49 7.54 3.32
N LEU A 277 -14.31 7.86 4.61
CA LEU A 277 -15.29 7.54 5.63
C LEU A 277 -16.61 8.28 5.37
N PHE A 278 -16.54 9.57 5.04
CA PHE A 278 -17.72 10.37 4.69
C PHE A 278 -18.43 9.86 3.43
N GLU A 279 -17.67 9.50 2.40
CA GLU A 279 -18.21 8.93 1.16
C GLU A 279 -18.92 7.59 1.44
N ARG A 280 -18.33 6.73 2.27
CA ARG A 280 -18.95 5.45 2.66
C ARG A 280 -20.27 5.67 3.38
N LEU A 281 -20.32 6.59 4.34
CA LEU A 281 -21.55 6.92 5.07
C LEU A 281 -22.61 7.53 4.15
N ASN A 282 -22.22 8.38 3.20
CA ASN A 282 -23.15 8.93 2.21
C ASN A 282 -23.70 7.85 1.28
N ARG A 283 -22.87 6.92 0.79
CA ARG A 283 -23.36 5.80 -0.02
C ARG A 283 -24.32 4.91 0.75
N GLU A 284 -24.03 4.60 2.01
CA GLU A 284 -24.93 3.81 2.86
C GLU A 284 -26.26 4.55 3.10
N ARG A 285 -26.19 5.87 3.33
CA ARG A 285 -27.37 6.74 3.41
C ARG A 285 -28.17 6.70 2.10
N GLU A 286 -27.54 6.89 0.96
CA GLU A 286 -28.17 6.87 -0.36
C GLU A 286 -28.89 5.54 -0.59
N LEU A 287 -28.24 4.40 -0.36
CA LEU A 287 -28.84 3.08 -0.51
C LEU A 287 -30.07 2.89 0.38
N ARG A 288 -30.05 3.41 1.61
CA ARG A 288 -31.19 3.34 2.53
C ARG A 288 -32.34 4.24 2.11
N HIS A 289 -32.04 5.38 1.48
CA HIS A 289 -33.07 6.31 1.00
C HIS A 289 -33.55 5.99 -0.41
N GLU A 290 -32.77 5.24 -1.19
CA GLU A 290 -33.11 4.84 -2.55
C GLU A 290 -34.44 4.08 -2.57
N GLN A 291 -34.65 3.20 -1.58
CA GLN A 291 -35.89 2.45 -1.40
C GLN A 291 -37.12 3.33 -1.16
N TRP A 292 -36.95 4.57 -0.68
CA TRP A 292 -38.04 5.53 -0.46
C TRP A 292 -38.18 6.51 -1.63
N SER A 293 -37.14 6.61 -2.45
CA SER A 293 -37.01 7.60 -3.51
C SER A 293 -37.59 7.11 -4.85
N SER A 294 -37.68 5.79 -5.05
CA SER A 294 -38.16 5.19 -6.30
C SER A 294 -39.63 4.77 -6.22
N GLY A 295 -40.42 4.92 -7.30
CA GLY A 295 -41.80 4.39 -7.38
C GLY A 295 -42.89 5.30 -6.80
N TYR A 296 -44.13 4.81 -6.79
CA TYR A 296 -45.30 5.59 -6.38
C TYR A 296 -45.30 5.90 -4.87
N TRP A 297 -45.59 7.15 -4.51
CA TRP A 297 -45.65 7.59 -3.12
C TRP A 297 -47.08 7.50 -2.59
N SER A 298 -47.35 6.47 -1.78
CA SER A 298 -48.64 6.25 -1.14
C SER A 298 -48.62 6.64 0.34
N HIS A 299 -49.81 6.86 0.93
CA HIS A 299 -49.94 7.16 2.36
C HIS A 299 -49.41 6.02 3.25
N HIS A 300 -49.64 4.76 2.83
CA HIS A 300 -49.07 3.59 3.49
C HIS A 300 -47.53 3.65 3.52
N ARG A 301 -46.92 3.99 2.38
CA ARG A 301 -45.47 4.11 2.25
C ARG A 301 -44.89 5.22 3.11
N ALA A 302 -45.62 6.32 3.27
CA ALA A 302 -45.24 7.39 4.20
C ALA A 302 -45.16 6.89 5.64
N VAL A 303 -46.12 6.06 6.07
CA VAL A 303 -46.11 5.41 7.39
C VAL A 303 -44.93 4.43 7.54
N GLU A 304 -44.66 3.61 6.52
CA GLU A 304 -43.51 2.68 6.53
C GLU A 304 -42.18 3.43 6.62
N ARG A 305 -42.01 4.50 5.84
CA ARG A 305 -40.83 5.37 5.92
C ARG A 305 -40.69 5.93 7.33
N TYR A 306 -41.76 6.49 7.88
CA TYR A 306 -41.73 7.07 9.21
C TYR A 306 -41.24 6.04 10.26
N LYS A 307 -41.80 4.82 10.25
CA LYS A 307 -41.37 3.70 11.12
C LYS A 307 -39.89 3.34 10.91
N GLY A 308 -39.45 3.19 9.66
CA GLY A 308 -38.08 2.81 9.35
C GLY A 308 -37.06 3.90 9.72
N VAL A 309 -37.38 5.16 9.43
CA VAL A 309 -36.53 6.30 9.74
C VAL A 309 -36.52 6.57 11.24
N SER A 310 -37.63 6.42 11.97
CA SER A 310 -37.65 6.60 13.43
C SER A 310 -36.79 5.55 14.13
N ALA A 311 -36.94 4.28 13.75
CA ALA A 311 -36.13 3.20 14.31
C ALA A 311 -34.63 3.37 14.01
N PHE A 312 -34.28 3.95 12.86
CA PHE A 312 -32.89 4.31 12.55
C PHE A 312 -32.42 5.50 13.37
N PHE A 313 -33.23 6.56 13.44
CA PHE A 313 -32.92 7.79 14.16
C PHE A 313 -32.62 7.51 15.64
N ASP A 314 -33.41 6.62 16.27
CA ASP A 314 -33.21 6.22 17.67
C ASP A 314 -31.90 5.43 17.88
N LYS A 315 -31.46 4.66 16.87
CA LYS A 315 -30.22 3.87 16.93
C LYS A 315 -28.98 4.69 16.54
N ALA A 316 -29.15 5.71 15.72
CA ALA A 316 -28.07 6.48 15.14
C ALA A 316 -27.50 7.48 16.15
N ARG A 317 -26.17 7.52 16.26
CA ARG A 317 -25.45 8.56 16.99
C ARG A 317 -25.02 9.64 16.01
N PHE A 318 -25.83 10.69 15.89
CA PHE A 318 -25.49 11.85 15.08
C PHE A 318 -24.39 12.67 15.76
N SER A 319 -23.36 13.02 15.00
CA SER A 319 -22.29 13.93 15.43
C SER A 319 -21.94 14.86 14.29
N GLY A 320 -21.63 16.12 14.60
CA GLY A 320 -21.33 17.12 13.57
C GLY A 320 -20.15 16.74 12.68
N GLU A 321 -19.20 15.99 13.23
CA GLU A 321 -17.96 15.63 12.52
C GLU A 321 -18.07 14.33 11.70
N THR A 322 -18.71 13.28 12.24
CA THR A 322 -18.71 11.96 11.58
C THR A 322 -20.02 11.63 10.88
N PHE A 323 -21.16 12.04 11.44
CA PHE A 323 -22.47 11.72 10.89
C PHE A 323 -23.42 12.92 11.06
N PRO A 324 -23.25 13.97 10.23
CA PRO A 324 -24.06 15.16 10.34
C PRO A 324 -25.53 14.81 10.09
N LEU A 325 -26.41 15.35 10.93
CA LEU A 325 -27.84 15.16 10.81
C LEU A 325 -28.34 15.85 9.53
N VAL A 326 -28.92 15.06 8.62
CA VAL A 326 -29.49 15.57 7.37
C VAL A 326 -31.01 15.52 7.45
N PHE A 327 -31.69 16.45 6.79
CA PHE A 327 -33.14 16.60 6.78
C PHE A 327 -33.90 15.29 6.48
N ILE A 328 -33.39 14.46 5.57
CA ILE A 328 -34.00 13.19 5.18
C ILE A 328 -33.87 12.08 6.25
N ASP A 329 -32.91 12.20 7.17
CA ASP A 329 -32.69 11.26 8.26
C ASP A 329 -33.64 11.53 9.45
N ILE A 330 -34.35 12.67 9.45
CA ILE A 330 -35.31 13.03 10.48
C ILE A 330 -36.68 12.37 10.16
N PRO A 331 -37.31 11.68 11.12
CA PRO A 331 -38.60 11.01 10.91
C PRO A 331 -39.75 12.03 10.93
N TRP A 332 -39.89 12.82 9.87
CA TRP A 332 -41.00 13.76 9.73
C TRP A 332 -42.34 13.02 9.51
N PRO A 333 -43.37 13.25 10.35
CA PRO A 333 -44.68 12.63 10.21
C PRO A 333 -45.49 13.34 9.11
N THR A 334 -45.14 13.11 7.84
CA THR A 334 -45.79 13.74 6.68
C THR A 334 -46.28 12.72 5.68
N LEU A 335 -47.44 12.97 5.07
CA LEU A 335 -47.96 12.18 3.95
C LEU A 335 -47.33 12.55 2.60
N LYS A 336 -46.66 13.71 2.51
CA LYS A 336 -45.97 14.21 1.31
C LYS A 336 -44.71 13.38 1.01
N ASP A 337 -44.33 13.34 -0.27
CA ASP A 337 -43.09 12.70 -0.73
C ASP A 337 -41.86 13.39 -0.10
N PRO A 338 -40.92 12.65 0.52
CA PRO A 338 -39.72 13.22 1.13
C PRO A 338 -38.87 14.07 0.18
N ARG A 339 -38.93 13.83 -1.14
CA ARG A 339 -38.22 14.65 -2.14
C ARG A 339 -38.83 16.04 -2.32
N ARG A 340 -40.13 16.18 -2.08
CA ARG A 340 -40.87 17.44 -2.20
C ARG A 340 -41.05 18.14 -0.86
N ASN A 341 -40.72 17.47 0.22
CA ASN A 341 -40.92 17.98 1.57
C ASN A 341 -39.84 19.03 1.88
N LYS A 342 -40.26 20.27 2.17
CA LYS A 342 -39.37 21.32 2.69
C LYS A 342 -39.68 21.56 4.16
N VAL A 343 -38.72 22.15 4.88
CA VAL A 343 -38.90 22.53 6.30
C VAL A 343 -40.13 23.45 6.48
N GLN A 344 -40.41 24.31 5.50
CA GLN A 344 -41.54 25.25 5.51
C GLN A 344 -42.90 24.58 5.29
N ASP A 345 -42.93 23.37 4.72
CA ASP A 345 -44.16 22.64 4.43
C ASP A 345 -44.64 21.77 5.61
N LEU A 346 -43.94 21.85 6.74
CA LEU A 346 -44.17 21.07 7.96
C LEU A 346 -45.07 21.82 8.93
N ASP A 347 -46.32 22.00 8.54
CA ASP A 347 -47.34 22.59 9.41
C ASP A 347 -47.96 21.55 10.36
N TRP A 348 -48.51 22.02 11.47
CA TRP A 348 -49.23 21.19 12.43
C TRP A 348 -50.37 20.38 11.78
N ASP A 349 -51.04 20.95 10.78
CA ASP A 349 -52.10 20.28 10.03
C ASP A 349 -51.60 19.08 9.23
N VAL A 350 -50.39 19.15 8.67
CA VAL A 350 -49.77 18.04 7.93
C VAL A 350 -49.45 16.88 8.89
N VAL A 351 -48.95 17.22 10.07
CA VAL A 351 -48.67 16.26 11.14
C VAL A 351 -49.97 15.59 11.63
N ASN A 352 -51.02 16.38 11.87
CA ASN A 352 -52.33 15.86 12.27
C ASN A 352 -52.96 14.98 11.19
N ALA A 353 -52.86 15.36 9.92
CA ALA A 353 -53.35 14.55 8.80
C ALA A 353 -52.63 13.19 8.75
N PHE A 354 -51.31 13.18 8.94
CA PHE A 354 -50.52 11.95 9.03
C PHE A 354 -51.00 11.04 10.18
N PHE A 355 -51.12 11.57 11.40
CA PHE A 355 -51.52 10.75 12.55
C PHE A 355 -52.99 10.32 12.49
N SER A 356 -53.88 11.13 11.90
CA SER A 356 -55.26 10.75 11.64
C SER A 356 -55.34 9.58 10.67
N TYR A 357 -54.58 9.63 9.58
CA TYR A 357 -54.45 8.52 8.65
C TYR A 357 -53.85 7.28 9.32
N PHE A 358 -52.75 7.45 10.06
CA PHE A 358 -52.06 6.36 10.72
C PHE A 358 -52.95 5.66 11.77
N ARG A 359 -53.66 6.43 12.60
CA ARG A 359 -54.61 5.91 13.58
C ARG A 359 -55.74 5.10 12.94
N LYS A 360 -56.22 5.52 11.77
CA LYS A 360 -57.30 4.82 11.04
C LYS A 360 -56.83 3.50 10.42
N ASN A 361 -55.58 3.41 9.98
CA ASN A 361 -55.08 2.28 9.19
C ASN A 361 -54.13 1.33 9.96
N SER A 362 -53.73 1.67 11.19
CA SER A 362 -52.86 0.82 12.01
C SER A 362 -53.60 0.22 13.20
N ARG A 363 -53.03 -0.85 13.75
CA ARG A 363 -53.55 -1.46 14.99
C ARG A 363 -53.36 -0.48 16.16
N PRO A 364 -54.31 -0.42 17.12
CA PRO A 364 -54.18 0.45 18.29
C PRO A 364 -52.88 0.26 19.08
N GLN A 365 -52.31 -0.95 19.07
CA GLN A 365 -51.04 -1.25 19.71
C GLN A 365 -49.85 -0.61 18.98
N GLU A 366 -49.76 -0.76 17.65
CA GLU A 366 -48.71 -0.12 16.85
C GLU A 366 -48.75 1.41 16.96
N TYR A 367 -49.96 1.97 17.00
CA TYR A 367 -50.16 3.39 17.21
C TYR A 367 -49.57 3.87 18.55
N LYS A 368 -49.81 3.11 19.63
CA LYS A 368 -49.23 3.37 20.96
C LYS A 368 -47.70 3.21 20.97
N ASP A 369 -47.18 2.18 20.34
CA ASP A 369 -45.74 1.89 20.32
C ASP A 369 -44.94 2.97 19.59
N ILE A 370 -45.53 3.63 18.60
CA ILE A 370 -44.90 4.77 17.92
C ILE A 370 -44.93 6.05 18.77
N LEU A 371 -45.97 6.27 19.57
CA LEU A 371 -46.09 7.49 20.37
C LEU A 371 -45.26 7.45 21.66
N ARG A 372 -45.00 6.27 22.23
CA ARG A 372 -44.23 6.13 23.48
C ARG A 372 -42.80 6.69 23.42
N PRO A 373 -41.95 6.36 22.42
CA PRO A 373 -40.54 6.76 22.38
C PRO A 373 -40.32 8.27 22.39
N GLN A 374 -41.26 9.01 21.80
CA GLN A 374 -41.18 10.46 21.59
C GLN A 374 -41.22 11.24 22.92
N SER A 375 -41.88 10.71 23.94
CA SER A 375 -42.07 11.40 25.24
C SER A 375 -40.85 11.29 26.18
N LEU A 376 -40.09 10.19 26.08
CA LEU A 376 -38.99 9.88 27.01
C LEU A 376 -37.67 10.55 26.62
N HIS A 377 -37.40 10.76 25.32
CA HIS A 377 -36.11 11.29 24.86
C HIS A 377 -35.92 12.80 25.12
N LEU A 378 -36.98 13.58 25.27
CA LEU A 378 -36.90 15.03 25.52
C LEU A 378 -36.49 15.37 26.96
N HIS A 379 -36.56 14.42 27.90
CA HIS A 379 -36.29 14.67 29.32
C HIS A 379 -34.92 14.16 29.81
N SER A 380 -34.11 13.51 28.95
CA SER A 380 -32.83 12.89 29.39
C SER A 380 -31.56 13.43 28.70
N ARG A 381 -31.63 14.60 28.06
CA ARG A 381 -30.44 15.26 27.48
C ARG A 381 -30.22 16.65 28.02
#